data_AF-A0A7V8E1S2-F1
#
_entry.id   AF-A0A7V8E1S2-F1
#
_cell.length_a   1.000
_cell.length_b   1.000
_cell.length_c   1.000
_cell.angle_alpha   90.00
_cell.angle_beta   90.00
_cell.angle_gamma   90.00
#
_symmetry.space_group_name_H-M   'P 1'
#
loop_
_entity.id
_entity.type
_entity.pdbx_description
1 polymer ?
#
loop_
_entity_poly.entity_id
_entity_poly.type
_entity_poly.pdbx_seq_one_letter_code
_entity_poly.pdbx_strand_id
1 'polypeptide(L)'
;MTTPPEEIREFDRILGTLLARGNRGELRVAANLINDGPTDEEFLFFLGWLILQGREKFEAALKSADSIADWIDTSEVDSYECEDLLYAAANAHETATGKDLPPSEWPKIGDTAKLIKLGTDVSALLPKLSARWQD
;
A
#
# COMPACT_ATOMS: atom_id res chain seq x y z
N MET A 1 25.53 3.03 14.29
CA MET A 1 25.80 1.85 13.45
C MET A 1 24.80 1.89 12.31
N THR A 2 25.25 1.69 11.06
CA THR A 2 24.38 1.61 9.89
C THR A 2 24.00 0.15 9.62
N THR A 3 22.82 -0.09 9.05
CA THR A 3 22.38 -1.43 8.62
C THR A 3 23.25 -1.90 7.45
N PRO A 4 23.62 -3.20 7.37
CA PRO A 4 24.38 -3.71 6.23
C PRO A 4 23.64 -3.54 4.89
N PRO A 5 24.33 -3.15 3.78
CA PRO A 5 23.68 -2.92 2.48
C PRO A 5 22.88 -4.10 1.95
N GLU A 6 23.32 -5.33 2.22
CA GLU A 6 22.61 -6.54 1.81
C GLU A 6 21.27 -6.72 2.54
N GLU A 7 21.19 -6.37 3.82
CA GLU A 7 19.93 -6.41 4.58
C GLU A 7 18.96 -5.33 4.10
N ILE A 8 19.48 -4.14 3.76
CA ILE A 8 18.68 -3.05 3.18
C ILE A 8 18.08 -3.48 1.82
N ARG A 9 18.89 -4.14 0.98
CA ARG A 9 18.42 -4.66 -0.31
C ARG A 9 17.39 -5.78 -0.16
N GLU A 10 17.54 -6.64 0.84
CA GLU A 10 16.55 -7.68 1.11
C GLU A 10 15.23 -7.08 1.62
N PHE A 11 15.29 -6.07 2.48
CA PHE A 11 14.11 -5.30 2.89
C PHE A 11 13.39 -4.69 1.67
N ASP A 12 14.13 -4.04 0.78
CA ASP A 12 13.57 -3.45 -0.45
C ASP A 12 12.87 -4.51 -1.33
N ARG A 13 13.50 -5.68 -1.51
CA ARG A 13 12.92 -6.79 -2.27
C ARG A 13 11.64 -7.32 -1.64
N ILE A 14 11.59 -7.44 -0.30
CA ILE A 14 10.40 -7.86 0.44
C ILE A 14 9.29 -6.82 0.27
N LEU A 15 9.60 -5.54 0.45
CA LEU A 15 8.65 -4.43 0.29
C LEU A 15 8.04 -4.43 -1.12
N GLY A 16 8.87 -4.48 -2.16
CA GLY A 16 8.39 -4.56 -3.55
C GLY A 16 7.51 -5.78 -3.82
N THR A 17 7.81 -6.92 -3.20
CA THR A 17 6.96 -8.12 -3.29
C THR A 17 5.60 -7.91 -2.63
N LEU A 18 5.54 -7.24 -1.47
CA LEU A 18 4.30 -6.94 -0.78
C LEU A 18 3.46 -5.91 -1.53
N LEU A 19 4.09 -4.85 -2.06
CA LEU A 19 3.42 -3.86 -2.92
C LEU A 19 2.79 -4.53 -4.14
N ALA A 20 3.54 -5.39 -4.84
CA ALA A 20 3.02 -6.14 -5.98
C ALA A 20 1.86 -7.08 -5.60
N ARG A 21 1.88 -7.69 -4.41
CA ARG A 21 0.76 -8.51 -3.91
C ARG A 21 -0.48 -7.68 -3.57
N GLY A 22 -0.28 -6.46 -3.05
CA GLY A 22 -1.32 -5.49 -2.69
C GLY A 22 -1.92 -4.75 -3.87
N ASN A 23 -1.23 -4.77 -5.02
CA ASN A 23 -1.66 -4.11 -6.25
C ASN A 23 -2.87 -4.79 -6.92
N ARG A 24 -4.04 -4.67 -6.28
CA ARG A 24 -5.31 -5.33 -6.62
C ARG A 24 -6.41 -4.30 -6.88
N GLY A 25 -7.36 -4.64 -7.74
CA GLY A 25 -8.47 -3.75 -8.09
C GLY A 25 -9.34 -3.40 -6.90
N GLU A 26 -9.67 -4.39 -6.06
CA GLU A 26 -10.51 -4.20 -4.89
C GLU A 26 -9.84 -3.31 -3.84
N LEU A 27 -8.52 -3.43 -3.66
CA LEU A 27 -7.76 -2.54 -2.79
C LEU A 27 -7.63 -1.14 -3.38
N ARG A 28 -7.56 -1.00 -4.71
CA ARG A 28 -7.65 0.31 -5.36
C ARG A 28 -9.01 0.96 -5.11
N VAL A 29 -10.11 0.20 -5.19
CA VAL A 29 -11.45 0.73 -4.86
C VAL A 29 -11.51 1.18 -3.40
N ALA A 30 -10.95 0.39 -2.48
CA ALA A 30 -10.88 0.78 -1.07
C ALA A 30 -10.06 2.07 -0.88
N ALA A 31 -8.89 2.17 -1.51
CA ALA A 31 -8.05 3.37 -1.46
C ALA A 31 -8.76 4.59 -2.06
N ASN A 32 -9.49 4.43 -3.16
CA ASN A 32 -10.29 5.50 -3.76
C ASN A 32 -11.36 6.03 -2.81
N LEU A 33 -11.99 5.16 -2.02
CA LEU A 33 -12.97 5.57 -1.03
C LEU A 33 -12.31 6.23 0.19
N ILE A 34 -11.20 5.67 0.67
CA ILE A 34 -10.54 6.09 1.91
C ILE A 34 -9.79 7.42 1.74
N ASN A 35 -9.08 7.60 0.61
CA ASN A 35 -8.19 8.73 0.33
C ASN A 35 -8.72 9.67 -0.76
N ASP A 36 -10.02 9.65 -1.07
CA ASP A 36 -10.65 10.49 -2.09
C ASP A 36 -9.97 10.42 -3.48
N GLY A 37 -9.77 9.19 -3.97
CA GLY A 37 -9.27 8.93 -5.33
C GLY A 37 -7.77 9.20 -5.53
N PRO A 38 -6.88 8.41 -4.92
CA PRO A 38 -5.44 8.56 -5.10
C PRO A 38 -5.02 8.27 -6.54
N THR A 39 -4.00 8.99 -7.00
CA THR A 39 -3.22 8.70 -8.22
C THR A 39 -2.58 7.30 -8.15
N ASP A 40 -1.93 6.87 -9.23
CA ASP A 40 -1.24 5.58 -9.24
C ASP A 40 -0.09 5.49 -8.24
N GLU A 41 0.60 6.61 -8.00
CA GLU A 41 1.68 6.70 -7.03
C GLU A 41 1.15 6.73 -5.58
N GLU A 42 0.16 7.56 -5.30
CA GLU A 42 -0.46 7.66 -3.97
C GLU A 42 -1.13 6.34 -3.54
N PHE A 43 -1.57 5.52 -4.49
CA PHE A 43 -2.04 4.17 -4.15
C PHE A 43 -0.93 3.27 -3.60
N LEU A 44 0.31 3.41 -4.09
CA LEU A 44 1.43 2.68 -3.50
C LEU A 44 1.71 3.16 -2.08
N PHE A 45 1.51 4.45 -1.78
CA PHE A 45 1.63 4.96 -0.42
C PHE A 45 0.53 4.42 0.49
N PHE A 46 -0.71 4.29 -0.01
CA PHE A 46 -1.79 3.57 0.69
C PHE A 46 -1.41 2.10 0.98
N LEU A 47 -0.82 1.39 0.01
CA LEU A 47 -0.34 0.03 0.25
C LEU A 47 0.80 -0.01 1.27
N GLY A 48 1.69 0.99 1.27
CA GLY A 48 2.72 1.16 2.28
C GLY A 48 2.13 1.29 3.69
N TRP A 49 1.13 2.16 3.85
CA TRP A 49 0.35 2.28 5.08
C TRP A 49 -0.29 0.95 5.49
N LEU A 50 -0.94 0.25 4.54
CA LEU A 50 -1.62 -1.02 4.80
C LEU A 50 -0.64 -2.13 5.25
N ILE A 51 0.58 -2.16 4.71
CA ILE A 51 1.64 -3.07 5.13
C ILE A 51 2.05 -2.80 6.59
N LEU A 52 2.16 -1.53 6.98
CA LEU A 52 2.53 -1.13 8.35
C LEU A 52 1.46 -1.45 9.39
N GLN A 53 0.21 -1.71 8.97
CA GLN A 53 -0.82 -2.23 9.86
C GLN A 53 -0.52 -3.66 10.35
N GLY A 54 0.47 -4.32 9.76
CA GLY A 54 0.95 -5.63 10.18
C GLY A 54 0.35 -6.77 9.36
N ARG A 55 1.01 -7.93 9.44
CA ARG A 55 0.74 -9.08 8.57
C ARG A 55 -0.72 -9.54 8.58
N GLU A 56 -1.35 -9.62 9.74
CA GLU A 56 -2.71 -10.15 9.86
C GLU A 56 -3.73 -9.27 9.13
N LYS A 57 -3.65 -7.95 9.34
CA LYS A 57 -4.51 -6.96 8.67
C LYS A 57 -4.24 -6.90 7.17
N PHE A 58 -2.96 -6.91 6.77
CA PHE A 58 -2.59 -6.93 5.36
C PHE A 58 -3.14 -8.17 4.64
N GLU A 59 -2.93 -9.38 5.19
CA GLU A 59 -3.42 -10.62 4.59
C GLU A 59 -4.95 -10.73 4.62
N ALA A 60 -5.63 -10.15 5.61
CA ALA A 60 -7.09 -10.03 5.62
C ALA A 60 -7.59 -9.11 4.49
N ALA A 61 -6.95 -7.95 4.31
CA ALA A 61 -7.27 -7.01 3.24
C ALA A 61 -7.01 -7.59 1.83
N LEU A 62 -5.97 -8.42 1.67
CA LEU A 62 -5.74 -9.15 0.42
C LEU A 62 -6.84 -10.17 0.08
N LYS A 63 -7.47 -10.76 1.09
CA LYS A 63 -8.59 -11.70 0.92
C LYS A 63 -9.92 -10.96 0.70
N SER A 64 -10.11 -9.85 1.40
CA SER A 64 -11.28 -8.99 1.30
C SER A 64 -10.88 -7.57 1.68
N ALA A 65 -10.88 -6.66 0.70
CA ALA A 65 -10.56 -5.25 0.94
C ALA A 65 -11.54 -4.60 1.93
N ASP A 66 -12.80 -5.08 1.98
CA ASP A 66 -13.83 -4.61 2.91
C ASP A 66 -13.49 -4.86 4.39
N SER A 67 -12.59 -5.81 4.68
CA SER A 67 -12.10 -6.06 6.04
C SER A 67 -11.34 -4.89 6.66
N ILE A 68 -10.89 -3.92 5.87
CA ILE A 68 -10.26 -2.70 6.37
C ILE A 68 -11.21 -1.93 7.29
N ALA A 69 -12.52 -1.96 7.02
CA ALA A 69 -13.53 -1.29 7.84
C ALA A 69 -13.55 -1.75 9.30
N ASP A 70 -13.15 -3.01 9.55
CA ASP A 70 -13.21 -3.63 10.87
C ASP A 70 -12.15 -3.10 11.84
N TRP A 71 -11.11 -2.43 11.34
CA TRP A 71 -9.95 -2.03 12.17
C TRP A 71 -9.34 -0.68 11.80
N ILE A 72 -9.69 -0.08 10.66
CA ILE A 72 -9.19 1.24 10.29
C ILE A 72 -9.57 2.24 11.39
N ASP A 73 -8.64 3.12 11.75
CA ASP A 73 -8.88 4.17 12.73
C ASP A 73 -9.16 5.46 11.97
N THR A 74 -10.32 6.07 12.21
CA THR A 74 -10.73 7.33 11.57
C THR A 74 -10.55 8.55 12.46
N SER A 75 -9.98 8.38 13.64
CA SER A 75 -9.69 9.49 14.53
C SER A 75 -8.33 10.11 14.21
N GLU A 76 -8.33 11.42 13.94
CA GLU A 76 -7.12 12.26 13.87
C GLU A 76 -6.05 11.80 12.85
N VAL A 77 -6.46 11.40 11.64
CA VAL A 77 -5.56 11.06 10.53
C VAL A 77 -5.82 11.99 9.34
N ASP A 78 -4.79 12.67 8.85
CA ASP A 78 -4.89 13.55 7.67
C ASP A 78 -4.99 12.75 6.35
N SER A 79 -4.30 11.61 6.27
CA SER A 79 -4.31 10.71 5.11
C SER A 79 -3.89 9.27 5.48
N TYR A 80 -4.41 8.27 4.77
CA TYR A 80 -4.04 6.85 4.98
C TYR A 80 -2.98 6.43 3.98
N GLU A 81 -1.77 6.93 4.19
CA GLU A 81 -0.62 6.70 3.33
C GLU A 81 0.68 6.61 4.13
N CYS A 82 1.73 6.09 3.51
CA CYS A 82 3.08 6.12 4.05
C CYS A 82 4.10 6.11 2.90
N GLU A 83 4.38 7.29 2.37
CA GLU A 83 5.44 7.52 1.38
C GLU A 83 6.82 7.11 1.94
N ASP A 84 7.11 7.50 3.20
CA ASP A 84 8.40 7.23 3.86
C ASP A 84 8.81 5.76 3.83
N LEU A 85 7.85 4.83 3.91
CA LEU A 85 8.13 3.40 3.83
C LEU A 85 8.76 3.01 2.49
N LEU A 86 8.26 3.59 1.39
CA LEU A 86 8.74 3.28 0.04
C LEU A 86 10.16 3.80 -0.19
N TYR A 87 10.53 4.90 0.45
CA TYR A 87 11.88 5.45 0.39
C TYR A 87 12.83 4.93 1.47
N ALA A 88 12.33 4.19 2.47
CA ALA A 88 13.12 3.76 3.62
C ALA A 88 14.39 3.00 3.21
N ALA A 89 14.30 2.11 2.22
CA ALA A 89 15.45 1.34 1.74
C ALA A 89 16.48 2.22 1.01
N ALA A 90 16.00 3.14 0.16
CA ALA A 90 16.85 4.06 -0.57
C ALA A 90 17.63 4.97 0.39
N ASN A 91 16.91 5.60 1.33
CA ASN A 91 17.48 6.49 2.34
C ASN A 91 18.48 5.76 3.25
N ALA A 92 18.16 4.53 3.66
CA ALA A 92 19.06 3.72 4.47
C ALA A 92 20.33 3.33 3.69
N HIS A 93 20.20 2.95 2.41
CA HIS A 93 21.33 2.58 1.57
C HIS A 93 22.27 3.75 1.30
N GLU A 94 21.71 4.93 1.00
CA GLU A 94 22.47 6.16 0.85
C GLU A 94 23.22 6.48 2.14
N THR A 95 22.55 6.40 3.29
CA THR A 95 23.18 6.63 4.60
C THR A 95 24.31 5.63 4.89
N ALA A 96 24.14 4.37 4.52
CA ALA A 96 25.10 3.30 4.79
C ALA A 96 26.32 3.30 3.85
N THR A 97 26.15 3.75 2.60
CA THR A 97 27.16 3.56 1.53
C THR A 97 27.62 4.86 0.86
N GLY A 98 26.90 5.97 1.06
CA GLY A 98 27.06 7.21 0.31
C GLY A 98 26.67 7.11 -1.17
N LYS A 99 25.85 6.12 -1.53
CA LYS A 99 25.42 5.84 -2.92
C LYS A 99 23.93 5.50 -2.97
N ASP A 100 23.31 5.82 -4.09
CA ASP A 100 21.95 5.40 -4.39
C ASP A 100 21.78 3.88 -4.27
N LEU A 101 20.59 3.46 -3.82
CA LEU A 101 20.20 2.06 -3.87
C LEU A 101 20.21 1.60 -5.33
N PRO A 102 20.90 0.50 -5.67
CA PRO A 102 20.83 -0.05 -7.02
C PRO A 102 19.38 -0.36 -7.39
N PRO A 103 18.98 -0.19 -8.67
CA PRO A 103 17.62 -0.46 -9.11
C PRO A 103 17.12 -1.81 -8.60
N SER A 104 15.95 -1.78 -7.98
CA SER A 104 15.34 -2.97 -7.42
C SER A 104 14.79 -3.88 -8.52
N GLU A 105 14.76 -5.17 -8.26
CA GLU A 105 14.07 -6.15 -9.12
C GLU A 105 12.58 -6.23 -8.78
N TRP A 106 11.97 -5.11 -8.38
CA TRP A 106 10.55 -5.09 -8.05
C TRP A 106 9.75 -5.70 -9.20
N PRO A 107 8.77 -6.56 -8.92
CA PRO A 107 7.86 -7.03 -9.95
C PRO A 107 7.28 -5.82 -10.65
N LYS A 108 7.12 -5.87 -11.98
CA LYS A 108 6.38 -4.82 -12.69
C LYS A 108 4.99 -4.72 -12.06
N ILE A 109 4.77 -3.65 -11.32
CA ILE A 109 3.48 -3.35 -10.71
C ILE A 109 2.58 -2.95 -11.88
N GLY A 110 1.64 -3.84 -12.22
CA GLY A 110 0.75 -3.64 -13.36
C GLY A 110 -0.16 -2.44 -13.15
N ASP A 111 -0.60 -1.85 -14.26
CA ASP A 111 -1.55 -0.73 -14.30
C ASP A 111 -2.87 -1.11 -13.60
N THR A 112 -3.08 -0.60 -12.38
CA THR A 112 -4.26 -0.84 -11.55
C THR A 112 -5.54 -0.27 -12.12
N ALA A 113 -5.46 0.70 -13.02
CA ALA A 113 -6.63 1.26 -13.69
C ALA A 113 -7.40 0.18 -14.49
N LYS A 114 -6.75 -0.95 -14.80
CA LYS A 114 -7.35 -2.09 -15.53
C LYS A 114 -8.10 -3.09 -14.65
N LEU A 115 -8.06 -2.96 -13.32
CA LEU A 115 -8.59 -3.98 -12.41
C LEU A 115 -9.99 -3.66 -11.87
N ILE A 116 -10.53 -2.48 -12.17
CA ILE A 116 -11.93 -2.15 -11.90
C ILE A 116 -12.70 -2.35 -13.20
N LYS A 117 -13.68 -3.26 -13.21
CA LYS A 117 -14.66 -3.25 -14.29
C LYS A 117 -15.46 -1.96 -14.17
N LEU A 118 -15.46 -1.14 -15.22
CA LEU A 118 -16.34 0.02 -15.32
C LEU A 118 -17.78 -0.39 -14.96
N GLY A 119 -18.39 0.29 -13.98
CA GLY A 119 -19.72 -0.04 -13.46
C GLY A 119 -19.76 -0.97 -12.24
N THR A 120 -18.63 -1.20 -11.57
CA THR A 120 -18.61 -1.91 -10.29
C THR A 120 -19.37 -1.10 -9.24
N ASP A 121 -20.43 -1.68 -8.68
CA ASP A 121 -21.14 -1.11 -7.53
C ASP A 121 -20.23 -1.22 -6.30
N VAL A 122 -19.65 -0.09 -5.89
CA VAL A 122 -18.71 0.01 -4.77
C VAL A 122 -19.37 -0.41 -3.47
N SER A 123 -20.64 -0.06 -3.24
CA SER A 123 -21.38 -0.45 -2.04
C SER A 123 -21.68 -1.96 -2.00
N ALA A 124 -21.82 -2.60 -3.16
CA ALA A 124 -21.94 -4.06 -3.23
C ALA A 124 -20.58 -4.76 -3.04
N LEU A 125 -19.48 -4.15 -3.50
CA LEU A 125 -18.13 -4.71 -3.38
C LEU A 125 -17.54 -4.53 -1.97
N LEU A 126 -17.74 -3.36 -1.38
CA LEU A 126 -17.15 -2.93 -0.10
C LEU A 126 -18.25 -2.39 0.85
N PRO A 127 -19.25 -3.21 1.20
CA PRO A 127 -20.42 -2.74 1.96
C PRO A 127 -20.07 -2.13 3.32
N LYS A 128 -19.08 -2.68 4.05
CA LYS A 128 -18.69 -2.14 5.36
C LYS A 128 -17.94 -0.83 5.23
N LEU A 129 -16.96 -0.77 4.32
CA LEU A 129 -16.18 0.45 4.08
C LEU A 129 -17.07 1.58 3.56
N SER A 130 -17.94 1.29 2.59
CA SER A 130 -18.89 2.27 2.04
C SER A 130 -19.82 2.83 3.12
N ALA A 131 -20.34 1.98 4.01
CA ALA A 131 -21.20 2.44 5.11
C ALA A 131 -20.45 3.38 6.07
N ARG A 132 -19.14 3.23 6.23
CA ARG A 132 -18.33 4.03 7.15
C ARG A 132 -17.87 5.38 6.56
N TRP A 133 -17.91 5.54 5.24
CA TRP A 133 -17.48 6.74 4.49
C TRP A 133 -18.65 7.51 3.86
N GLN A 134 -19.89 7.21 4.22
CA GLN A 134 -21.11 7.90 3.75
C GLN A 134 -21.67 8.95 4.74
N ASP A 135 -20.98 9.20 5.86
CA ASP A 135 -21.35 10.19 6.89
C ASP A 135 -20.59 11.52 6.74
#